data_AF-A0A016UFY1-F1
#
_entry.id   AF-A0A016UFY1-F1
#
_cell.length_a   1.000
_cell.length_b   1.000
_cell.length_c   1.000
_cell.angle_alpha   90.00
_cell.angle_beta   90.00
_cell.angle_gamma   90.00
#
_symmetry.space_group_name_H-M   'P 1'
#
loop_
_entity.id
_entity.type
_entity.pdbx_description
1 polymer ?
#
loop_
_entity_poly.entity_id
_entity_poly.type
_entity_poly.pdbx_seq_one_letter_code
_entity_poly.pdbx_strand_id
1 'polypeptide(L)'
;MWVVVTMLREKYADSTRKHLSPTHVWIMIVALGLCGYIVGFQFIMPGGLSLSVSVDVISGFGTLIIGFLQLVTVAYIYGFRRFSTNIRTMVEAFGLMNFFWWFNWIITSPFLHLACFIATFTVTYNYLWEQVFWRVVFSVTAVAWVPINLAFKNIERKKFNEPFKMIFRPRKDWGPSNAHDREEAIRMERALRVR
;
A
#
# COMPACT_ATOMS: atom_id res chain seq x y z
N MET A 1 6.08 9.78 -9.35
CA MET A 1 7.52 9.42 -9.48
C MET A 1 8.24 9.45 -8.12
N TRP A 2 8.19 10.55 -7.37
CA TRP A 2 8.87 10.67 -6.07
C TRP A 2 8.53 9.53 -5.08
N VAL A 3 7.25 9.18 -4.94
CA VAL A 3 6.79 8.08 -4.07
C VAL A 3 7.43 6.73 -4.44
N VAL A 4 7.58 6.43 -5.73
CA VAL A 4 8.20 5.17 -6.18
C VAL A 4 9.69 5.18 -5.86
N VAL A 5 10.37 6.31 -6.05
CA VAL A 5 11.79 6.47 -5.75
C VAL A 5 12.05 6.33 -4.25
N THR A 6 11.23 6.93 -3.38
CA THR A 6 11.37 6.79 -1.93
C THR A 6 11.12 5.36 -1.48
N MET A 7 10.07 4.71 -1.98
CA MET A 7 9.78 3.30 -1.69
C MET A 7 10.93 2.36 -2.12
N LEU A 8 11.49 2.56 -3.31
CA LEU A 8 12.63 1.76 -3.77
C LEU A 8 13.87 2.05 -2.93
N ARG A 9 14.16 3.33 -2.64
CA ARG A 9 15.30 3.73 -1.80
C ARG A 9 15.23 3.06 -0.43
N GLU A 10 14.07 3.08 0.23
CA GLU A 10 13.86 2.44 1.53
C GLU A 10 14.04 0.92 1.43
N LYS A 11 13.42 0.28 0.43
CA LYS A 11 13.55 -1.17 0.22
C LYS A 11 15.00 -1.61 -0.01
N TYR A 12 15.77 -0.86 -0.81
CA TYR A 12 17.18 -1.17 -1.05
C TYR A 12 18.06 -0.85 0.15
N ALA A 13 17.76 0.22 0.89
CA ALA A 13 18.48 0.56 2.12
C ALA A 13 18.32 -0.55 3.18
N ASP A 14 17.10 -1.07 3.36
CA ASP A 14 16.82 -2.19 4.26
C ASP A 14 17.55 -3.47 3.83
N SER A 15 17.56 -3.76 2.52
CA SER A 15 18.22 -4.96 1.98
C SER A 15 19.74 -4.90 2.08
N THR A 16 20.35 -3.71 1.92
CA THR A 16 21.80 -3.55 1.80
C THR A 16 22.45 -3.12 3.12
N ARG A 17 21.64 -2.72 4.13
CA ARG A 17 22.07 -2.12 5.41
C ARG A 17 23.05 -0.95 5.26
N LYS A 18 23.05 -0.30 4.09
CA LYS A 18 23.90 0.84 3.75
C LYS A 18 23.02 1.97 3.25
N HIS A 19 23.33 3.19 3.68
CA HIS A 19 22.71 4.38 3.08
C HIS A 19 23.11 4.42 1.59
N LEU A 20 22.12 4.35 0.71
CA LEU A 20 22.34 4.51 -0.74
C LEU A 20 22.97 5.89 -0.97
N SER A 21 24.07 5.92 -1.73
CA SER A 21 24.69 7.18 -2.13
C SER A 21 23.72 7.99 -3.00
N PRO A 22 23.84 9.34 -3.00
CA PRO A 22 23.00 10.20 -3.82
C PRO A 22 23.08 9.84 -5.32
N THR A 23 24.23 9.36 -5.79
CA THR A 23 24.42 8.92 -7.18
C THR A 23 23.51 7.77 -7.59
N HIS A 24 23.32 6.76 -6.73
CA HIS A 24 22.40 5.65 -7.02
C HIS A 24 20.94 6.14 -7.08
N VAL A 25 20.55 7.08 -6.22
CA VAL A 25 19.21 7.67 -6.24
C VAL A 25 18.97 8.44 -7.55
N TRP A 26 19.95 9.23 -8.00
CA TRP A 26 19.88 9.92 -9.30
C TRP A 26 19.75 8.95 -10.47
N ILE A 27 20.51 7.85 -10.48
CA ILE A 27 20.41 6.82 -11.51
C ILE A 27 19.00 6.22 -11.53
N MET A 28 18.42 5.90 -10.35
CA MET A 28 17.05 5.39 -10.25
C MET A 28 16.01 6.39 -10.78
N ILE A 29 16.17 7.69 -10.49
CA ILE A 29 15.30 8.75 -11.02
C ILE A 29 15.40 8.80 -12.54
N VAL A 30 16.61 8.88 -13.10
CA VAL A 30 16.80 8.96 -14.56
C VAL A 30 16.24 7.72 -15.26
N ALA A 31 16.50 6.53 -14.71
CA ALA A 31 15.97 5.27 -15.26
C ALA A 31 14.43 5.24 -15.25
N LEU A 32 13.79 5.60 -14.13
CA LEU A 32 12.33 5.68 -14.05
C LEU A 32 11.75 6.74 -14.99
N GLY A 33 12.45 7.86 -15.16
CA GLY A 33 12.06 8.93 -16.08
C GLY A 33 12.11 8.47 -17.54
N LEU A 34 13.19 7.78 -17.93
CA LEU A 34 13.36 7.24 -19.27
C LEU A 34 12.31 6.14 -19.57
N CYS A 35 12.08 5.22 -18.63
CA CYS A 35 11.01 4.23 -18.75
C CYS A 35 9.64 4.90 -18.89
N GLY A 36 9.36 5.92 -18.07
CA GLY A 36 8.13 6.70 -18.14
C GLY A 36 7.97 7.43 -19.47
N TYR A 37 9.07 7.94 -20.06
CA TYR A 37 9.06 8.58 -21.37
C TYR A 37 8.74 7.59 -22.50
N ILE A 38 9.38 6.41 -22.49
CA ILE A 38 9.13 5.35 -23.49
C ILE A 38 7.67 4.89 -23.44
N VAL A 39 7.14 4.69 -22.23
CA VAL A 39 5.71 4.36 -22.01
C VAL A 39 4.81 5.55 -22.33
N GLY A 40 5.25 6.78 -22.09
CA GLY A 40 4.48 7.99 -22.43
C GLY A 40 4.32 8.18 -23.94
N PHE A 41 5.33 7.79 -24.72
CA PHE A 41 5.38 8.00 -26.16
C PHE A 41 4.17 7.42 -26.91
N GLN A 42 3.65 6.27 -26.47
CA GLN A 42 2.47 5.65 -27.10
C GLN A 42 1.18 6.44 -26.98
N PHE A 43 1.07 7.35 -26.00
CA PHE A 43 -0.10 8.20 -25.82
C PHE A 43 -0.08 9.44 -26.74
N ILE A 44 1.05 9.75 -27.38
CA ILE A 44 1.19 10.90 -28.30
C ILE A 44 0.84 10.50 -29.74
N MET A 45 0.90 9.20 -30.06
CA MET A 45 0.57 8.67 -31.38
C MET A 45 -0.92 8.81 -31.73
N PRO A 46 -1.32 8.77 -33.03
CA PRO A 46 -2.72 8.76 -33.44
C PRO A 46 -3.49 7.64 -32.72
N GLY A 47 -4.61 7.97 -32.08
CA GLY A 47 -5.38 7.04 -31.23
C GLY A 47 -4.96 7.02 -29.75
N GLY A 48 -3.94 7.79 -29.37
CA GLY A 48 -3.44 7.87 -28.00
C GLY A 48 -4.47 8.35 -26.97
N LEU A 49 -5.40 9.24 -27.34
CA LEU A 49 -6.49 9.67 -26.46
C LEU A 49 -7.41 8.50 -26.08
N SER A 50 -7.81 7.67 -27.07
CA SER A 50 -8.64 6.48 -26.83
C SER A 50 -7.91 5.44 -25.97
N LEU A 51 -6.59 5.30 -26.17
CA LEU A 51 -5.75 4.46 -25.32
C LEU A 51 -5.69 5.00 -23.89
N SER A 52 -5.55 6.32 -23.72
CA SER A 52 -5.52 6.97 -22.40
C SER A 52 -6.80 6.75 -21.62
N VAL A 53 -7.97 6.90 -22.27
CA VAL A 53 -9.27 6.63 -21.64
C VAL A 53 -9.39 5.16 -21.24
N SER A 54 -8.96 4.24 -22.10
CA SER A 54 -8.95 2.81 -21.79
C SER A 54 -8.08 2.49 -20.56
N VAL A 55 -6.86 3.04 -20.50
CA VAL A 55 -5.93 2.83 -19.39
C VAL A 55 -6.45 3.42 -18.08
N ASP A 56 -7.02 4.63 -18.10
CA ASP A 56 -7.61 5.26 -16.91
C ASP A 56 -8.69 4.36 -16.30
N VAL A 57 -9.60 3.92 -17.16
CA VAL A 57 -10.70 3.02 -16.82
C VAL A 57 -10.20 1.66 -16.30
N ILE A 58 -9.14 1.09 -16.88
CA ILE A 58 -8.52 -0.16 -16.40
C ILE A 58 -7.84 0.04 -15.03
N SER A 59 -7.11 1.14 -14.86
CA SER A 59 -6.28 1.39 -13.67
C SER A 59 -7.12 1.62 -12.41
N GLY A 60 -8.31 2.20 -12.55
CA GLY A 60 -9.24 2.42 -11.44
C GLY A 60 -9.61 1.13 -10.70
N PHE A 61 -9.81 0.02 -11.42
CA PHE A 61 -10.20 -1.26 -10.82
C PHE A 61 -9.10 -1.84 -9.93
N GLY A 62 -7.89 -1.94 -10.47
CA GLY A 62 -6.73 -2.42 -9.71
C GLY A 62 -6.48 -1.56 -8.46
N THR A 63 -6.62 -0.24 -8.61
CA THR A 63 -6.44 0.72 -7.51
C THR A 63 -7.47 0.53 -6.41
N LEU A 64 -8.75 0.34 -6.74
CA LEU A 64 -9.81 0.10 -5.76
C LEU A 64 -9.58 -1.20 -4.97
N ILE A 65 -9.16 -2.29 -5.64
CA ILE A 65 -8.87 -3.56 -4.96
C ILE A 65 -7.68 -3.40 -4.01
N ILE A 66 -6.58 -2.79 -4.48
CA ILE A 66 -5.39 -2.57 -3.65
C ILE A 66 -5.72 -1.65 -2.47
N GLY A 67 -6.47 -0.58 -2.69
CA GLY A 67 -6.90 0.34 -1.63
C GLY A 67 -7.76 -0.35 -0.57
N PHE A 68 -8.70 -1.20 -1.01
CA PHE A 68 -9.49 -2.03 -0.09
C PHE A 68 -8.61 -2.99 0.73
N LEU A 69 -7.68 -3.71 0.09
CA LEU A 69 -6.75 -4.60 0.78
C LEU A 69 -5.87 -3.85 1.79
N GLN A 70 -5.43 -2.64 1.46
CA GLN A 70 -4.67 -1.77 2.37
C GLN A 70 -5.51 -1.36 3.57
N LEU A 71 -6.74 -0.92 3.37
CA LEU A 71 -7.67 -0.61 4.45
C LEU A 71 -7.91 -1.82 5.35
N VAL A 72 -8.18 -2.99 4.76
CA VAL A 72 -8.41 -4.22 5.53
C VAL A 72 -7.17 -4.58 6.35
N THR A 73 -5.98 -4.44 5.74
CA THR A 73 -4.71 -4.71 6.38
C THR A 73 -4.46 -3.79 7.58
N VAL A 74 -4.70 -2.49 7.44
CA VAL A 74 -4.48 -1.52 8.53
C VAL A 74 -5.56 -1.65 9.62
N ALA A 75 -6.83 -1.72 9.26
CA ALA A 75 -7.94 -1.68 10.20
C ALA A 75 -8.13 -3.00 10.96
N TYR A 76 -8.03 -4.15 10.28
CA TYR A 76 -8.38 -5.46 10.87
C TYR A 76 -7.16 -6.34 11.13
N ILE A 77 -6.20 -6.43 10.20
CA ILE A 77 -5.02 -7.31 10.37
C ILE A 77 -4.04 -6.70 11.38
N TYR A 78 -3.64 -5.45 11.17
CA TYR A 78 -2.79 -4.72 12.11
C TYR A 78 -3.55 -4.33 13.38
N GLY A 79 -4.84 -4.01 13.21
CA GLY A 79 -5.80 -3.74 14.27
C GLY A 79 -5.92 -2.26 14.60
N PHE A 80 -7.14 -1.73 14.52
CA PHE A 80 -7.41 -0.31 14.77
C PHE A 80 -6.96 0.20 16.14
N ARG A 81 -7.02 -0.62 17.20
CA ARG A 81 -6.54 -0.20 18.53
C ARG A 81 -5.05 0.14 18.54
N ARG A 82 -4.22 -0.65 17.85
CA ARG A 82 -2.78 -0.38 17.73
C ARG A 82 -2.54 0.83 16.82
N PHE A 83 -3.22 0.85 15.67
CA PHE A 83 -3.11 1.98 14.74
C PHE A 83 -3.48 3.32 15.38
N SER A 84 -4.60 3.36 16.10
CA SER A 84 -5.05 4.55 16.83
C SER A 84 -4.09 4.99 17.92
N THR A 85 -3.46 4.04 18.62
CA THR A 85 -2.43 4.35 19.62
C THR A 85 -1.21 4.99 18.96
N ASN A 86 -0.76 4.47 17.82
CA ASN A 86 0.36 5.05 17.08
C ASN A 86 0.07 6.48 16.60
N ILE A 87 -1.15 6.77 16.11
CA ILE A 87 -1.52 8.13 15.71
C ILE A 87 -1.45 9.07 16.91
N ARG A 88 -1.93 8.63 18.08
CA ARG A 88 -1.87 9.47 19.29
C ARG A 88 -0.45 9.74 19.73
N THR A 89 0.46 8.77 19.61
CA THR A 89 1.87 9.01 19.89
C THR A 89 2.51 9.98 18.88
N MET A 90 2.03 10.03 17.64
CA MET A 90 2.54 10.96 16.62
C MET A 90 2.02 12.40 16.78
N VAL A 91 0.78 12.56 17.24
CA VAL A 91 0.12 13.87 17.41
C VAL A 91 0.28 14.39 18.85
N GLU A 92 0.89 13.62 19.74
CA GLU A 92 1.00 13.89 21.18
C GLU A 92 -0.36 14.17 21.85
N ALA A 93 -1.44 13.64 21.28
CA ALA A 93 -2.79 13.88 21.74
C ALA A 93 -3.17 12.92 22.88
N PHE A 94 -3.35 13.48 24.09
CA PHE A 94 -3.79 12.74 25.27
C PHE A 94 -5.33 12.67 25.35
N GLY A 95 -5.93 11.58 24.84
CA GLY A 95 -7.37 11.34 24.99
C GLY A 95 -7.84 10.10 24.23
N LEU A 96 -8.98 9.50 24.62
CA LEU A 96 -9.63 8.40 23.89
C LEU A 96 -9.97 8.89 22.46
N MET A 97 -9.63 8.08 21.46
CA MET A 97 -9.94 8.36 20.06
C MET A 97 -11.46 8.42 19.95
N ASN A 98 -11.98 9.55 19.46
CA ASN A 98 -13.41 9.78 19.31
C ASN A 98 -14.08 8.60 18.60
N PHE A 99 -15.27 8.22 19.07
CA PHE A 99 -16.11 7.18 18.47
C PHE A 99 -16.27 7.36 16.95
N PHE A 100 -16.32 8.62 16.51
CA PHE A 100 -16.28 9.01 15.09
C PHE A 100 -15.15 8.34 14.29
N TRP A 101 -13.91 8.42 14.77
CA TRP A 101 -12.75 7.85 14.06
C TRP A 101 -12.78 6.33 14.06
N TRP A 102 -13.21 5.73 15.17
CA TRP A 102 -13.38 4.28 15.23
C TRP A 102 -14.41 3.81 14.19
N PHE A 103 -15.57 4.45 14.14
CA PHE A 103 -16.63 4.14 13.17
C PHE A 103 -16.16 4.37 11.73
N ASN A 104 -15.44 5.46 11.46
CA ASN A 104 -14.94 5.78 10.13
C ASN A 104 -13.94 4.73 9.60
N TRP A 105 -12.99 4.30 10.43
CA TRP A 105 -11.96 3.34 10.01
C TRP A 105 -12.46 1.89 9.95
N ILE A 106 -13.36 1.50 10.85
CA ILE A 106 -13.87 0.12 10.92
C ILE A 106 -15.08 -0.11 10.01
N ILE A 107 -15.92 0.89 9.76
CA ILE A 107 -17.20 0.70 9.07
C ILE A 107 -17.27 1.55 7.81
N THR A 108 -17.17 2.88 7.94
CA THR A 108 -17.44 3.78 6.81
C THR A 108 -16.45 3.61 5.67
N SER A 109 -15.14 3.60 5.95
CA SER A 109 -14.12 3.57 4.91
C SER A 109 -14.10 2.26 4.11
N PRO A 110 -14.15 1.07 4.76
CA PRO A 110 -14.26 -0.19 4.04
C PRO A 110 -15.58 -0.30 3.24
N PHE A 111 -16.68 0.17 3.81
CA PHE A 111 -17.99 0.16 3.14
C PHE A 111 -18.01 1.05 1.90
N LEU A 112 -17.52 2.29 2.00
CA LEU A 112 -17.45 3.21 0.87
C LEU A 112 -16.54 2.67 -0.24
N HIS A 113 -15.39 2.08 0.10
CA HIS A 113 -14.52 1.45 -0.89
C HIS A 113 -15.21 0.27 -1.59
N LEU A 114 -15.92 -0.56 -0.84
CA LEU A 114 -16.69 -1.67 -1.40
C LEU A 114 -17.83 -1.18 -2.30
N ALA A 115 -18.55 -0.13 -1.87
CA ALA A 115 -19.62 0.48 -2.66
C ALA A 115 -19.08 1.07 -3.97
N CYS A 116 -17.95 1.78 -3.92
CA CYS A 116 -17.26 2.28 -5.11
C CYS A 116 -16.87 1.11 -6.03
N PHE A 117 -16.27 0.05 -5.49
CA PHE A 117 -15.89 -1.13 -6.28
C PHE A 117 -17.10 -1.75 -7.01
N ILE A 118 -18.22 -1.96 -6.31
CA ILE A 118 -19.45 -2.50 -6.90
C ILE A 118 -20.02 -1.56 -7.96
N ALA A 119 -20.07 -0.25 -7.69
CA ALA A 119 -20.59 0.72 -8.65
C ALA A 119 -19.74 0.80 -9.92
N THR A 120 -18.41 0.80 -9.80
CA THR A 120 -17.52 0.81 -10.97
C THR A 120 -17.68 -0.49 -11.76
N PHE A 121 -17.82 -1.62 -11.07
CA PHE A 121 -18.08 -2.93 -11.68
C PHE A 121 -19.38 -2.91 -12.48
N THR A 122 -20.52 -2.58 -11.87
CA THR A 122 -21.84 -2.64 -12.53
C THR A 122 -21.97 -1.70 -13.73
N VAL A 123 -21.46 -0.47 -13.65
CA VAL A 123 -21.47 0.47 -14.78
C VAL A 123 -20.72 -0.09 -15.99
N THR A 124 -19.66 -0.87 -15.75
CA THR A 124 -18.80 -1.35 -16.84
C THR A 124 -19.39 -2.53 -17.61
N TYR A 125 -20.06 -3.48 -16.95
CA TYR A 125 -20.54 -4.71 -17.60
C TYR A 125 -21.50 -4.45 -18.76
N ASN A 126 -22.18 -3.31 -18.75
CA ASN A 126 -23.21 -2.99 -19.72
C ASN A 126 -22.68 -2.49 -21.07
N TYR A 127 -21.40 -2.12 -21.20
CA TYR A 127 -20.95 -1.34 -22.37
C TYR A 127 -19.83 -1.94 -23.23
N LEU A 128 -18.89 -2.76 -22.71
CA LEU A 128 -17.69 -3.12 -23.50
C LEU A 128 -17.07 -4.49 -23.14
N TRP A 129 -17.64 -5.59 -23.63
CA TRP A 129 -17.10 -6.95 -23.42
C TRP A 129 -15.65 -7.12 -23.89
N GLU A 130 -15.25 -6.48 -25.00
CA GLU A 130 -13.87 -6.55 -25.53
C GLU A 130 -12.82 -5.95 -24.58
N GLN A 131 -13.21 -4.97 -23.75
CA GLN A 131 -12.31 -4.33 -22.80
C GLN A 131 -12.25 -5.09 -21.46
N VAL A 132 -13.22 -5.96 -21.17
CA VAL A 132 -13.27 -6.74 -19.91
C VAL A 132 -12.02 -7.61 -19.75
N PHE A 133 -11.55 -8.23 -20.83
CA PHE A 133 -10.35 -9.07 -20.80
C PHE A 133 -9.13 -8.27 -20.32
N TRP A 134 -8.80 -7.16 -20.98
CA TRP A 134 -7.65 -6.33 -20.60
C TRP A 134 -7.79 -5.75 -19.19
N ARG A 135 -9.00 -5.37 -18.79
CA ARG A 135 -9.29 -4.89 -17.43
C ARG A 135 -8.98 -5.93 -16.37
N VAL A 136 -9.45 -7.16 -16.57
CA VAL A 136 -9.17 -8.28 -15.65
C VAL A 136 -7.68 -8.58 -15.63
N VAL A 137 -7.03 -8.69 -16.79
CA VAL A 137 -5.60 -8.99 -16.89
C VAL A 137 -4.77 -7.94 -16.12
N PHE A 138 -4.92 -6.65 -16.42
CA PHE A 138 -4.14 -5.59 -15.76
C PHE A 138 -4.44 -5.50 -14.25
N SER A 139 -5.70 -5.66 -13.84
CA SER A 139 -6.09 -5.64 -12.42
C SER A 139 -5.52 -6.85 -11.67
N VAL A 140 -5.61 -8.04 -12.26
CA VAL A 140 -5.06 -9.27 -11.69
C VAL A 140 -3.53 -9.18 -11.62
N THR A 141 -2.86 -8.67 -12.65
CA THR A 141 -1.39 -8.49 -12.61
C THR A 141 -0.97 -7.55 -11.48
N ALA A 142 -1.70 -6.46 -11.25
CA ALA A 142 -1.41 -5.54 -10.16
C ALA A 142 -1.59 -6.20 -8.77
N VAL A 143 -2.69 -6.94 -8.60
CA VAL A 143 -3.03 -7.57 -7.31
C VAL A 143 -2.23 -8.85 -7.05
N ALA A 144 -1.84 -9.58 -8.09
CA ALA A 144 -1.13 -10.87 -8.00
C ALA A 144 0.21 -10.75 -7.26
N TRP A 145 0.86 -9.58 -7.26
CA TRP A 145 2.08 -9.36 -6.50
C TRP A 145 1.89 -9.55 -5.00
N VAL A 146 0.68 -9.32 -4.46
CA VAL A 146 0.38 -9.52 -3.03
C VAL A 146 0.48 -11.01 -2.63
N PRO A 147 -0.30 -11.95 -3.21
CA PRO A 147 -0.19 -13.37 -2.90
C PRO A 147 1.16 -13.97 -3.31
N ILE A 148 1.78 -13.50 -4.40
CA ILE A 148 3.13 -13.93 -4.80
C ILE A 148 4.15 -13.62 -3.68
N ASN A 149 4.17 -12.39 -3.18
CA ASN A 149 5.07 -12.02 -2.09
C ASN A 149 4.75 -12.76 -0.79
N LEU A 150 3.47 -13.02 -0.51
CA LEU A 150 3.05 -13.81 0.64
C LEU A 150 3.54 -15.26 0.54
N ALA A 151 3.48 -15.87 -0.65
CA ALA A 151 3.98 -17.21 -0.92
C ALA A 151 5.52 -17.28 -0.76
N PHE A 152 6.27 -16.34 -1.35
CA PHE A 152 7.72 -16.29 -1.19
C PHE A 152 8.14 -16.16 0.28
N LYS A 153 7.52 -15.23 1.03
CA LYS A 153 7.79 -15.07 2.47
C LYS A 153 7.41 -16.31 3.28
N ASN A 154 6.36 -17.02 2.89
CA ASN A 154 5.98 -18.27 3.54
C ASN A 154 7.01 -19.37 3.31
N ILE A 155 7.54 -19.50 2.08
CA ILE A 155 8.60 -20.46 1.75
C ILE A 155 9.88 -20.15 2.54
N GLU A 156 10.29 -18.88 2.58
CA GLU A 156 11.45 -18.43 3.36
C GLU A 156 11.28 -18.72 4.86
N ARG A 157 10.10 -18.46 5.44
CA ARG A 157 9.84 -18.71 6.86
C ARG A 157 9.70 -20.17 7.22
N LYS A 158 9.14 -21.00 6.32
CA LYS A 158 9.13 -22.46 6.49
C LYS A 158 10.55 -23.03 6.58
N LYS A 159 11.52 -22.45 5.87
CA LYS A 159 12.95 -22.80 6.01
C LYS A 159 13.48 -22.57 7.44
N PHE A 160 12.94 -21.59 8.15
CA PHE A 160 13.28 -21.28 9.55
C PHE A 160 12.30 -21.89 10.57
N ASN A 161 11.40 -22.79 10.13
CA ASN A 161 10.39 -23.45 10.96
C ASN A 161 9.45 -22.46 11.71
N GLU A 162 9.23 -21.27 11.15
CA GLU A 162 8.35 -20.28 11.73
C GLU A 162 6.88 -20.47 11.25
N PRO A 163 5.88 -20.29 12.13
CA PRO A 163 4.49 -20.50 11.76
C PRO A 163 3.97 -19.38 10.84
N PHE A 164 3.06 -19.75 9.92
CA PHE A 164 2.44 -18.82 8.95
C PHE A 164 1.83 -17.56 9.58
N LYS A 165 1.26 -17.69 10.79
CA LYS A 165 0.68 -16.58 11.56
C LYS A 165 1.67 -15.44 11.84
N MET A 166 2.98 -15.70 11.81
CA MET A 166 4.01 -14.68 12.00
C MET A 166 4.09 -13.67 10.84
N ILE A 167 3.62 -14.03 9.64
CA ILE A 167 3.61 -13.13 8.48
C ILE A 167 2.68 -11.93 8.72
N PHE A 168 1.58 -12.16 9.44
CA PHE A 168 0.60 -11.12 9.77
C PHE A 168 0.97 -10.33 11.02
N ARG A 169 2.11 -10.63 11.66
CA ARG A 169 2.60 -9.85 12.80
C ARG A 169 3.60 -8.80 12.31
N PRO A 170 3.53 -7.56 12.82
CA PRO A 170 4.55 -6.56 12.52
C PRO A 170 5.92 -7.04 13.03
N ARG A 171 6.99 -6.54 12.41
CA ARG A 171 8.35 -6.86 12.83
C ARG A 171 8.64 -6.29 14.22
N LYS A 172 9.63 -6.86 14.93
CA LYS A 172 10.03 -6.40 16.27
C LYS A 172 10.65 -5.00 16.27
N ASP A 173 11.26 -4.61 15.15
CA ASP A 173 11.86 -3.31 14.89
C ASP A 173 10.89 -2.31 14.26
N TRP A 174 9.60 -2.64 14.18
CA TRP A 174 8.57 -1.74 13.67
C TRP A 174 8.39 -0.53 14.58
N GLY A 175 8.47 0.67 14.01
CA GLY A 175 8.35 1.95 14.70
C GLY A 175 9.14 3.05 13.99
N PRO A 176 9.31 4.23 14.62
CA PRO A 176 10.17 5.29 14.11
C PRO A 176 11.57 4.78 13.76
N SER A 177 12.17 5.34 12.71
CA SER A 177 13.52 4.96 12.26
C SER A 177 14.60 5.40 13.25
N ASN A 178 14.45 6.59 13.84
CA ASN A 178 15.34 7.10 14.87
C ASN A 178 15.13 6.35 16.19
N ALA A 179 16.23 5.97 16.84
CA ALA A 179 16.18 5.27 18.12
C ALA A 179 15.53 6.12 19.24
N HIS A 180 15.82 7.42 19.25
CA HIS A 180 15.26 8.37 20.22
C HIS A 180 13.73 8.45 20.11
N ASP A 181 13.21 8.78 18.93
CA ASP A 181 11.77 8.87 18.64
C ASP A 181 11.04 7.54 18.91
N ARG A 182 11.73 6.41 18.68
CA ARG A 182 11.21 5.07 18.99
C ARG A 182 11.07 4.83 20.48
N GLU A 183 12.05 5.23 21.29
CA GLU A 183 11.95 5.16 22.74
C GLU A 183 10.83 6.04 23.29
N GLU A 184 10.68 7.26 22.77
CA GLU A 184 9.60 8.16 23.15
C GLU A 184 8.23 7.58 22.81
N ALA A 185 8.05 7.05 21.60
CA ALA A 185 6.82 6.38 21.20
C ALA A 185 6.47 5.21 22.14
N ILE A 186 7.47 4.41 22.55
CA ILE A 186 7.26 3.31 23.51
C ILE A 186 6.86 3.85 24.89
N ARG A 187 7.48 4.93 25.37
CA ARG A 187 7.13 5.57 26.65
C ARG A 187 5.68 6.09 26.63
N MET A 188 5.31 6.80 25.57
CA MET A 188 3.95 7.32 25.39
C MET A 188 2.91 6.19 25.25
N GLU A 189 3.21 5.14 24.47
CA GLU A 189 2.32 3.99 24.34
C GLU A 189 2.08 3.31 25.70
N ARG A 190 3.11 3.16 26.53
CA ARG A 190 2.96 2.64 27.90
C ARG A 190 2.08 3.53 28.76
N ALA A 191 2.27 4.85 28.70
CA ALA A 191 1.45 5.80 29.45
C ALA A 191 -0.04 5.74 29.06
N LEU A 192 -0.33 5.52 27.77
CA LEU A 192 -1.69 5.39 27.25
C LEU A 192 -2.37 4.06 27.62
N ARG A 193 -1.62 2.99 27.91
CA ARG A 193 -2.18 1.68 28.30
C ARG A 193 -2.45 1.53 29.81
N VAL A 194 -1.87 2.39 30.64
CA VAL A 194 -2.00 2.35 32.11
C VAL A 194 -3.24 3.12 32.59
N ARG A 195 -3.91 3.86 31.70
CA ARG A 195 -5.23 4.50 31.93
C ARG A 195 -6.34 3.69 31.29
#